data_AF-A0A2N5KMA1-F1
#
_entry.id   AF-A0A2N5KMA1-F1
#
_cell.length_a   1.000
_cell.length_b   1.000
_cell.length_c   1.000
_cell.angle_alpha   90.00
_cell.angle_beta   90.00
_cell.angle_gamma   90.00
#
_symmetry.space_group_name_H-M   'P 1'
#
loop_
_entity.id
_entity.type
_entity.pdbx_description
1 polymer ?
#
loop_
_entity_poly.entity_id
_entity_poly.type
_entity_poly.pdbx_seq_one_letter_code
_entity_poly.pdbx_strand_id
1 'polypeptide(L)'
;MPFTTPGEDRATDKWDRPTDLVPGITRAFDILIPASEVTTPKHPETNAPSAKKKIVWIPSPPDGYATYFTVVFTTAEATAATSGWPGRRAMGSRLVWRTELPNGQTVWLVASELPIDEWMRQMLTSFKQWVLTKGRRAMEEAGYSEIEEQRAFIYGRDEQAGMRWYIDVSIANPED
;
A
#
# COMPACT_ATOMS: atom_id res chain seq x y z
N MET A 1 17.03 -8.77 4.02
CA MET A 1 16.63 -7.77 5.05
C MET A 1 16.53 -8.48 6.38
N PRO A 2 17.15 -7.97 7.47
CA PRO A 2 17.35 -8.76 8.67
C PRO A 2 16.02 -8.98 9.37
N PHE A 3 15.79 -10.22 9.77
CA PHE A 3 14.71 -10.61 10.66
C PHE A 3 14.89 -9.84 11.97
N THR A 4 14.02 -8.86 12.22
CA THR A 4 13.96 -8.16 13.52
C THR A 4 13.81 -9.17 14.65
N THR A 5 14.57 -9.00 15.72
CA THR A 5 14.57 -9.89 16.88
C THR A 5 13.17 -9.92 17.52
N PRO A 6 12.70 -11.05 18.08
CA PRO A 6 11.44 -11.08 18.81
C PRO A 6 11.39 -10.01 19.91
N GLY A 7 10.39 -9.13 19.87
CA GLY A 7 10.23 -8.03 20.83
C GLY A 7 10.74 -6.67 20.36
N GLU A 8 11.49 -6.62 19.24
CA GLU A 8 11.88 -5.36 18.62
C GLU A 8 10.79 -4.86 17.67
N ASP A 9 10.70 -3.52 17.58
CA ASP A 9 9.77 -2.87 16.67
C ASP A 9 10.19 -3.13 15.21
N ARG A 10 9.23 -3.51 14.38
CA ARG A 10 9.42 -3.79 12.95
C ARG A 10 9.19 -2.58 12.06
N ALA A 11 8.77 -1.46 12.64
CA ALA A 11 8.57 -0.23 11.92
C ALA A 11 9.91 0.33 11.44
N THR A 12 10.12 0.34 10.13
CA THR A 12 11.26 1.02 9.49
C THR A 12 11.12 2.54 9.53
N ASP A 13 9.89 3.03 9.68
CA ASP A 13 9.56 4.44 9.84
C ASP A 13 8.38 4.59 10.81
N LYS A 14 8.39 5.64 11.62
CA LYS A 14 7.32 5.99 12.55
C LYS A 14 7.00 7.47 12.40
N TRP A 15 5.72 7.79 12.36
CA TRP A 15 5.26 9.16 12.23
C TRP A 15 4.12 9.44 13.18
N ASP A 16 3.93 10.73 13.45
CA ASP A 16 2.82 11.21 14.25
C ASP A 16 1.49 10.90 13.58
N ARG A 17 0.50 10.58 14.40
CA ARG A 17 -0.84 10.31 13.90
C ARG A 17 -1.37 11.55 13.14
N PRO A 18 -1.86 11.38 11.89
CA PRO A 18 -2.48 12.49 11.17
C PRO A 18 -3.68 13.06 11.91
N THR A 19 -4.02 14.32 11.61
CA THR A 19 -5.22 14.96 12.14
C THR A 19 -6.48 14.29 11.61
N ASP A 20 -7.54 14.34 12.42
CA ASP A 20 -8.87 13.91 12.00
C ASP A 20 -9.37 14.71 10.80
N LEU A 21 -9.93 14.01 9.81
CA LEU A 21 -10.63 14.63 8.68
C LEU A 21 -11.93 15.28 9.15
N VAL A 22 -12.64 14.55 10.02
CA VAL A 22 -13.80 14.98 10.79
C VAL A 22 -13.71 14.28 12.16
N PRO A 23 -14.35 14.81 13.21
CA PRO A 23 -14.20 14.27 14.56
C PRO A 23 -14.36 12.74 14.61
N GLY A 24 -13.31 12.06 15.07
CA GLY A 24 -13.29 10.60 15.24
C GLY A 24 -13.04 9.80 13.96
N ILE A 25 -12.74 10.44 12.82
CA ILE A 25 -12.34 9.79 11.57
C ILE A 25 -10.98 10.34 11.11
N THR A 26 -9.96 9.50 11.17
CA THR A 26 -8.59 9.84 10.73
C THR A 26 -8.26 9.09 9.44
N ARG A 27 -7.79 9.77 8.40
CA ARG A 27 -7.13 9.12 7.26
C ARG A 27 -5.65 8.98 7.57
N ALA A 28 -5.16 7.74 7.64
CA ALA A 28 -3.80 7.46 8.03
C ALA A 28 -2.83 7.70 6.88
N PHE A 29 -3.06 7.02 5.76
CA PHE A 29 -2.27 7.13 4.53
C PHE A 29 -3.01 6.40 3.40
N ASP A 30 -2.57 6.63 2.18
CA ASP A 30 -2.99 5.84 1.03
C ASP A 30 -1.85 4.99 0.51
N ILE A 31 -2.23 3.82 0.01
CA ILE A 31 -1.41 3.00 -0.88
C ILE A 31 -1.92 3.22 -2.30
N LEU A 32 -1.06 3.77 -3.16
CA LEU A 32 -1.40 4.10 -4.54
C LEU A 32 -0.79 3.07 -5.49
N ILE A 33 -1.61 2.48 -6.36
CA ILE A 33 -1.18 1.57 -7.42
C ILE A 33 -1.71 2.08 -8.77
N PRO A 34 -0.86 2.67 -9.63
CA PRO A 34 -1.25 3.10 -10.98
C PRO A 34 -1.59 1.91 -11.87
N ALA A 35 -2.53 2.08 -12.81
CA ALA A 35 -2.85 1.08 -13.83
C ALA A 35 -1.59 0.57 -14.56
N SER A 36 -0.65 1.48 -14.86
CA SER A 36 0.60 1.18 -15.57
C SER A 36 1.58 0.31 -14.79
N GLU A 37 1.39 0.14 -13.48
CA GLU A 37 2.26 -0.66 -12.62
C GLU A 37 1.63 -2.01 -12.25
N VAL A 38 0.40 -2.27 -12.67
CA VAL A 38 -0.26 -3.56 -12.46
C VAL A 38 0.27 -4.55 -13.50
N THR A 39 1.03 -5.55 -13.05
CA THR A 39 1.56 -6.60 -13.91
C THR A 39 0.94 -7.95 -13.58
N THR A 40 0.94 -8.87 -14.55
CA THR A 40 0.64 -10.28 -14.29
C THR A 40 1.95 -10.96 -13.88
N PRO A 41 1.99 -11.67 -12.74
CA PRO A 41 3.19 -12.43 -12.36
C PRO A 41 3.56 -13.42 -13.47
N LYS A 42 4.84 -13.49 -13.84
CA LYS A 42 5.39 -14.44 -14.83
C LYS A 42 5.21 -15.88 -14.36
N HIS A 43 5.28 -16.08 -13.04
CA HIS A 43 4.91 -17.31 -12.37
C HIS A 43 3.65 -17.04 -11.52
N PRO A 44 2.44 -17.18 -12.08
CA PRO A 44 1.26 -17.26 -11.22
C PRO A 44 1.54 -18.39 -10.24
N GLU A 45 1.25 -18.20 -8.94
CA GLU A 45 1.44 -19.25 -7.94
C GLU A 45 0.65 -20.50 -8.36
N THR A 46 1.29 -21.38 -9.12
CA THR A 46 0.73 -22.65 -9.56
C THR A 46 0.78 -23.55 -8.34
N ASN A 47 -0.38 -23.72 -7.72
CA ASN A 47 -0.72 -24.90 -6.94
C ASN A 47 0.03 -25.11 -5.61
N ALA A 48 0.18 -24.06 -4.79
CA ALA A 48 0.14 -24.27 -3.35
C ALA A 48 -1.25 -23.87 -2.86
N PRO A 49 -2.10 -24.78 -2.38
CA PRO A 49 -3.26 -24.36 -1.62
C PRO A 49 -2.70 -23.64 -0.38
N SER A 50 -2.65 -22.32 -0.42
CA SER A 50 -2.41 -21.50 0.77
C SER A 50 -3.67 -21.60 1.64
N ALA A 51 -3.88 -22.81 2.16
CA ALA A 51 -4.95 -23.14 3.07
C ALA A 51 -4.91 -22.09 4.18
N LYS A 52 -5.96 -21.26 4.25
CA LYS A 52 -6.30 -20.25 5.27
C LYS A 52 -6.02 -18.78 4.95
N LYS A 53 -5.39 -18.37 3.85
CA LYS A 53 -5.26 -16.93 3.54
C LYS A 53 -6.45 -16.41 2.72
N LYS A 54 -7.28 -15.56 3.32
CA LYS A 54 -8.37 -14.87 2.63
C LYS A 54 -7.79 -13.79 1.71
N ILE A 55 -7.62 -14.12 0.43
CA ILE A 55 -7.16 -13.19 -0.60
C ILE A 55 -8.35 -12.40 -1.14
N VAL A 56 -8.24 -11.08 -1.20
CA VAL A 56 -9.23 -10.21 -1.84
C VAL A 56 -8.63 -9.71 -3.15
N TRP A 57 -9.20 -10.16 -4.27
CA TRP A 57 -8.79 -9.72 -5.60
C TRP A 57 -9.42 -8.37 -5.95
N ILE A 58 -8.59 -7.51 -6.53
CA ILE A 58 -8.92 -6.12 -6.85
C ILE A 58 -8.71 -5.99 -8.37
N PRO A 59 -9.74 -5.67 -9.17
CA PRO A 59 -9.52 -5.44 -10.60
C PRO A 59 -8.54 -4.29 -10.82
N SER A 60 -7.80 -4.37 -11.91
CA SER A 60 -6.94 -3.27 -12.36
C SER A 60 -7.82 -2.06 -12.70
N PRO A 61 -7.43 -0.84 -12.30
CA PRO A 61 -8.14 0.36 -12.70
C PRO A 61 -7.94 0.61 -14.21
N PRO A 62 -8.81 1.41 -14.85
CA PRO A 62 -8.64 1.80 -16.26
C PRO A 62 -7.32 2.54 -16.51
N ASP A 63 -6.85 2.51 -17.76
CA ASP A 63 -5.76 3.38 -18.20
C ASP A 63 -6.11 4.84 -17.90
N GLY A 64 -5.17 5.57 -17.31
CA GLY A 64 -5.49 6.91 -16.79
C GLY A 64 -5.58 6.99 -15.27
N TYR A 65 -5.84 5.86 -14.61
CA TYR A 65 -6.28 5.81 -13.21
C TYR A 65 -5.32 5.04 -12.30
N ALA A 66 -5.51 5.20 -10.99
CA ALA A 66 -4.90 4.40 -9.94
C ALA A 66 -5.96 3.81 -9.03
N THR A 67 -5.64 2.65 -8.46
CA THR A 67 -6.32 2.13 -7.29
C THR A 67 -5.65 2.72 -6.06
N TYR A 68 -6.44 3.41 -5.25
CA TYR A 68 -6.06 3.92 -3.93
C TYR A 68 -6.62 2.98 -2.88
N PHE A 69 -5.75 2.39 -2.07
CA PHE A 69 -6.16 1.75 -0.83
C PHE A 69 -5.93 2.72 0.32
N THR A 70 -7.00 3.28 0.84
CA THR A 70 -6.95 4.23 1.94
C THR A 70 -7.11 3.49 3.26
N VAL A 71 -6.17 3.72 4.17
CA VAL A 71 -6.27 3.27 5.56
C VAL A 71 -6.94 4.36 6.37
N VAL A 72 -8.08 4.03 6.98
CA VAL A 72 -8.87 4.94 7.81
C VAL A 72 -8.98 4.38 9.22
N PHE A 73 -8.79 5.22 10.22
CA PHE A 73 -9.11 4.92 11.60
C PHE A 73 -10.40 5.62 12.00
N THR A 74 -11.26 4.94 12.75
CA THR A 74 -12.43 5.55 13.38
C THR A 74 -12.45 5.25 14.88
N THR A 75 -12.94 6.19 15.69
CA THR A 75 -13.27 5.91 17.10
C THR A 75 -14.50 5.01 17.19
N ALA A 76 -14.76 4.44 18.36
CA ALA A 76 -15.93 3.59 18.58
C ALA A 76 -17.25 4.32 18.25
N GLU A 77 -17.37 5.59 18.63
CA GLU A 77 -18.53 6.43 18.36
C GLU A 77 -18.69 6.69 16.86
N ALA A 78 -17.59 7.04 16.17
CA ALA A 78 -17.60 7.27 14.73
C ALA A 78 -17.89 5.98 13.95
N THR A 79 -17.38 4.83 14.41
CA THR A 79 -17.71 3.51 13.86
C THR A 79 -19.21 3.23 13.98
N ALA A 80 -19.80 3.46 15.15
CA ALA A 80 -21.23 3.25 15.38
C ALA A 80 -22.11 4.16 14.51
N ALA A 81 -21.66 5.39 14.25
CA ALA A 81 -22.34 6.33 13.35
C ALA A 81 -22.16 6.00 11.85
N THR A 82 -21.18 5.18 11.49
CA THR A 82 -20.85 4.85 10.10
C THR A 82 -21.75 3.74 9.56
N SER A 83 -22.61 4.07 8.58
CA SER A 83 -23.44 3.08 7.87
C SER A 83 -22.62 2.28 6.83
N GLY A 84 -21.87 1.29 7.29
CA GLY A 84 -21.05 0.40 6.46
C GLY A 84 -19.55 0.65 6.62
N TRP A 85 -18.96 1.42 5.70
CA TRP A 85 -17.55 1.85 5.76
C TRP A 85 -17.41 3.34 5.39
N PRO A 86 -16.34 4.02 5.85
CA PRO A 86 -16.07 5.41 5.48
C PRO A 86 -15.94 5.60 3.96
N GLY A 87 -16.60 6.63 3.41
CA GLY A 87 -16.56 6.94 1.97
C GLY A 87 -17.51 6.11 1.09
N ARG A 88 -18.25 5.13 1.63
CA ARG A 88 -19.13 4.22 0.87
C ARG A 88 -20.08 4.92 -0.11
N ARG A 89 -20.73 6.01 0.32
CA ARG A 89 -21.78 6.68 -0.47
C ARG A 89 -21.25 7.81 -1.35
N ALA A 90 -20.16 8.46 -0.93
CA ALA A 90 -19.69 9.70 -1.54
C ALA A 90 -18.48 9.51 -2.47
N MET A 91 -17.72 8.42 -2.30
CA MET A 91 -16.41 8.26 -2.95
C MET A 91 -16.32 7.02 -3.87
N GLY A 92 -17.44 6.33 -4.12
CA GLY A 92 -17.44 5.10 -4.92
C GLY A 92 -16.51 4.00 -4.38
N SER A 93 -16.17 4.07 -3.10
CA SER A 93 -15.19 3.17 -2.50
C SER A 93 -15.81 1.83 -2.13
N ARG A 94 -14.98 0.80 -2.08
CA ARG A 94 -15.36 -0.53 -1.58
C ARG A 94 -14.57 -0.90 -0.34
N LEU A 95 -15.19 -1.66 0.55
CA LEU A 95 -14.50 -2.24 1.70
C LEU A 95 -13.61 -3.41 1.25
N VAL A 96 -12.33 -3.36 1.58
CA VAL A 96 -11.37 -4.47 1.39
C VAL A 96 -11.26 -5.27 2.69
N TRP A 97 -11.08 -4.58 3.81
CA TRP A 97 -10.88 -5.20 5.10
C TRP A 97 -11.19 -4.24 6.26
N ARG A 98 -11.48 -4.81 7.44
CA ARG A 98 -11.61 -4.05 8.69
C ARG A 98 -11.19 -4.89 9.89
N THR A 99 -10.72 -4.22 10.93
CA THR A 99 -10.53 -4.82 12.27
C THR A 99 -10.74 -3.78 13.36
N GLU A 100 -11.11 -4.22 14.55
CA GLU A 100 -10.99 -3.43 15.75
C GLU A 100 -9.57 -3.57 16.32
N LEU A 101 -9.05 -2.49 16.89
CA LEU A 101 -7.77 -2.42 17.57
C LEU A 101 -7.99 -2.54 19.09
N PRO A 102 -6.96 -2.96 19.86
CA PRO A 102 -7.07 -3.06 21.32
C PRO A 102 -7.43 -1.75 22.03
N ASN A 103 -7.20 -0.60 21.39
CA ASN A 103 -7.57 0.71 21.90
C ASN A 103 -9.03 1.12 21.60
N GLY A 104 -9.87 0.20 21.09
CA GLY A 104 -11.28 0.44 20.76
C GLY A 104 -11.51 1.18 19.45
N GLN A 105 -10.45 1.56 18.72
CA GLN A 105 -10.59 2.13 17.38
C GLN A 105 -10.82 1.04 16.33
N THR A 106 -11.45 1.40 15.21
CA THR A 106 -11.58 0.51 14.05
C THR A 106 -10.66 0.96 12.93
N VAL A 107 -9.90 0.03 12.37
CA VAL A 107 -9.16 0.23 11.11
C VAL A 107 -10.01 -0.24 9.96
N TRP A 108 -10.06 0.56 8.91
CA TRP A 108 -10.69 0.25 7.64
C TRP A 108 -9.65 0.33 6.53
N LEU A 109 -9.64 -0.67 5.67
CA LEU A 109 -8.95 -0.62 4.39
C LEU A 109 -10.02 -0.53 3.31
N VAL A 110 -10.07 0.61 2.62
CA VAL A 110 -11.05 0.85 1.55
C VAL A 110 -10.30 1.07 0.25
N ALA A 111 -10.84 0.54 -0.85
CA ALA A 111 -10.29 0.77 -2.18
C ALA A 111 -11.19 1.70 -2.99
N SER A 112 -10.58 2.63 -3.73
CA SER A 112 -11.26 3.53 -4.66
C SER A 112 -10.40 3.74 -5.90
N GLU A 113 -11.04 4.03 -7.02
CA GLU A 113 -10.37 4.33 -8.29
C GLU A 113 -10.42 5.83 -8.53
N LEU A 114 -9.26 6.45 -8.75
CA LEU A 114 -9.16 7.90 -9.00
C LEU A 114 -8.26 8.16 -10.22
N PRO A 115 -8.57 9.19 -11.03
CA PRO A 115 -7.72 9.58 -12.15
C PRO A 115 -6.37 10.09 -11.65
N ILE A 116 -5.32 9.80 -12.40
CA ILE A 116 -3.96 10.29 -12.16
C ILE A 116 -3.66 11.40 -13.17
N ASP A 117 -3.46 12.61 -12.67
CA ASP A 117 -3.04 13.74 -13.48
C ASP A 117 -1.57 13.66 -13.92
N GLU A 118 -1.18 14.55 -14.83
CA GLU A 118 0.16 14.55 -15.42
C GLU A 118 1.25 14.81 -14.38
N TRP A 119 0.98 15.66 -13.39
CA TRP A 119 1.90 15.93 -12.31
C TRP A 119 2.19 14.66 -11.49
N MET A 120 1.15 13.93 -11.09
CA MET A 120 1.29 12.69 -10.34
C MET A 120 2.01 11.61 -11.16
N ARG A 121 1.76 11.52 -12.48
CA ARG A 121 2.52 10.63 -13.38
C ARG A 121 4.00 10.93 -13.39
N GLN A 122 4.35 12.21 -13.54
CA GLN A 122 5.74 12.65 -13.56
C GLN A 122 6.41 12.42 -12.21
N MET A 123 5.71 12.65 -11.11
CA MET A 123 6.19 12.37 -9.76
C MET A 123 6.47 10.88 -9.59
N LEU A 124 5.53 10.00 -9.92
CA LEU A 124 5.67 8.54 -9.82
C LEU A 124 6.83 8.03 -10.69
N THR A 125 6.96 8.54 -11.91
CA THR A 125 8.05 8.18 -12.84
C THR A 125 9.40 8.62 -12.28
N SER A 126 9.50 9.86 -11.81
CA SER A 126 10.74 10.40 -11.23
C SER A 126 11.14 9.63 -9.97
N PHE A 127 10.16 9.32 -9.12
CA PHE A 127 10.39 8.55 -7.91
C PHE A 127 10.84 7.13 -8.24
N LYS A 128 10.17 6.45 -9.18
CA LYS A 128 10.54 5.12 -9.69
C LYS A 128 11.98 5.09 -10.21
N GLN A 129 12.41 6.08 -10.98
CA GLN A 129 13.78 6.16 -11.49
C GLN A 129 14.81 6.35 -10.36
N TRP A 130 14.52 7.25 -9.41
CA TRP A 130 15.38 7.47 -8.26
C TRP A 130 15.52 6.22 -7.38
N VAL A 131 14.39 5.56 -7.14
CA VAL A 131 14.28 4.31 -6.40
C VAL A 131 15.06 3.19 -7.08
N LEU A 132 14.84 2.94 -8.37
CA LEU A 132 15.53 1.88 -9.10
C LEU A 132 17.05 2.11 -9.09
N THR A 133 17.47 3.38 -9.19
CA THR A 133 18.89 3.74 -9.13
C THR A 133 19.50 3.46 -7.75
N LYS A 134 18.80 3.80 -6.66
CA LYS A 134 19.25 3.53 -5.29
C LYS A 134 19.16 2.04 -4.92
N GLY A 135 18.06 1.39 -5.29
CA GLY A 135 17.82 -0.03 -5.06
C GLY A 135 18.85 -0.89 -5.76
N ARG A 136 19.20 -0.57 -7.02
CA ARG A 136 20.29 -1.25 -7.74
C ARG A 136 21.63 -1.13 -7.00
N ARG A 137 22.01 0.07 -6.56
CA ARG A 137 23.24 0.27 -5.79
C ARG A 137 23.25 -0.52 -4.48
N ALA A 138 22.15 -0.46 -3.72
CA ALA A 138 22.04 -1.18 -2.46
C ALA A 138 22.05 -2.72 -2.66
N MET A 139 21.50 -3.22 -3.76
CA MET A 139 21.56 -4.64 -4.12
C MET A 139 22.95 -5.08 -4.57
N GLU A 140 23.63 -4.27 -5.38
CA GLU A 140 25.04 -4.47 -5.77
C GLU A 140 25.94 -4.49 -4.52
N GLU A 141 25.76 -3.54 -3.59
CA GLU A 141 26.47 -3.49 -2.30
C GLU A 141 26.17 -4.69 -1.40
N ALA A 142 24.97 -5.25 -1.48
CA ALA A 142 24.55 -6.43 -0.72
C ALA A 142 24.88 -7.76 -1.41
N GLY A 143 25.54 -7.73 -2.58
CA GLY A 143 25.98 -8.92 -3.31
C GLY A 143 24.86 -9.69 -4.05
N TYR A 144 23.67 -9.10 -4.21
CA TYR A 144 22.61 -9.69 -5.03
C TYR A 144 22.88 -9.39 -6.51
N SER A 145 22.93 -10.43 -7.33
CA SER A 145 23.35 -10.33 -8.73
C SER A 145 22.24 -9.85 -9.67
N GLU A 146 20.96 -10.18 -9.43
CA GLU A 146 19.86 -9.76 -10.30
C GLU A 146 18.48 -9.80 -9.59
N ILE A 147 17.63 -8.80 -9.89
CA ILE A 147 16.18 -8.88 -9.61
C ILE A 147 15.56 -9.75 -10.70
N GLU A 148 15.16 -10.97 -10.36
CA GLU A 148 14.59 -11.93 -11.33
C GLU A 148 13.19 -11.48 -11.79
N GLU A 149 12.40 -10.95 -10.85
CA GLU A 149 11.05 -10.50 -11.14
C GLU A 149 10.63 -9.31 -10.26
N GLN A 150 10.50 -8.15 -10.90
CA GLN A 150 9.87 -6.98 -10.29
C GLN A 150 8.34 -7.11 -10.45
N ARG A 151 7.62 -7.27 -9.34
CA ARG A 151 6.18 -7.58 -9.35
C ARG A 151 5.29 -6.36 -9.15
N ALA A 152 5.70 -5.42 -8.31
CA ALA A 152 4.96 -4.18 -8.10
C ALA A 152 5.82 -3.09 -7.44
N PHE A 153 5.42 -1.84 -7.65
CA PHE A 153 5.77 -0.75 -6.74
C PHE A 153 4.55 -0.35 -5.94
N ILE A 154 4.74 -0.25 -4.62
CA ILE A 154 3.71 0.22 -3.69
C ILE A 154 4.18 1.58 -3.17
N TYR A 155 3.33 2.59 -3.29
CA TYR A 155 3.64 3.94 -2.83
C TYR A 155 2.76 4.31 -1.65
N GLY A 156 3.37 4.70 -0.53
CA GLY A 156 2.70 5.29 0.60
C GLY A 156 2.62 6.81 0.45
N ARG A 157 1.41 7.35 0.47
CA ARG A 157 1.16 8.79 0.36
C ARG A 157 0.40 9.32 1.57
N ASP A 158 0.76 10.52 1.97
CA ASP A 158 0.03 11.39 2.88
C ASP A 158 -0.30 12.71 2.13
N GLU A 159 -1.47 13.30 2.39
CA GLU A 159 -1.84 14.59 1.79
C GLU A 159 -0.92 15.73 2.24
N GLN A 160 -0.41 15.69 3.47
CA GLN A 160 0.45 16.75 4.01
C GLN A 160 1.90 16.64 3.58
N ALA A 161 2.44 15.42 3.50
CA ALA A 161 3.86 15.18 3.20
C ALA A 161 4.14 14.68 1.78
N GLY A 162 3.11 14.42 0.98
CA GLY A 162 3.27 13.82 -0.34
C GLY A 162 3.65 12.34 -0.26
N MET A 163 4.55 11.89 -1.14
CA MET A 163 4.98 10.49 -1.20
C MET A 163 6.02 10.23 -0.11
N ARG A 164 5.68 9.38 0.87
CA ARG A 164 6.51 9.15 2.06
C ARG A 164 7.41 7.92 1.92
N TRP A 165 6.88 6.84 1.39
CA TRP A 165 7.63 5.60 1.26
C TRP A 165 7.26 4.88 -0.03
N TYR A 166 8.17 4.01 -0.47
CA TYR A 166 7.91 3.05 -1.52
C TYR A 166 8.32 1.66 -1.04
N ILE A 167 7.66 0.64 -1.56
CA ILE A 167 8.07 -0.74 -1.42
C ILE A 167 8.22 -1.27 -2.84
N ASP A 168 9.44 -1.68 -3.16
CA ASP A 168 9.71 -2.53 -4.31
C ASP A 168 9.36 -3.97 -3.91
N VAL A 169 8.32 -4.51 -4.56
CA VAL A 169 7.94 -5.91 -4.41
C VAL A 169 8.63 -6.68 -5.53
N SER A 170 9.86 -7.08 -5.26
CA SER A 170 10.68 -7.87 -6.16
C SER A 170 11.02 -9.21 -5.55
N ILE A 171 11.06 -10.25 -6.38
CA ILE A 171 11.74 -11.50 -6.03
C ILE A 171 13.19 -11.34 -6.47
N ALA A 172 14.07 -11.29 -5.48
CA ALA A 172 15.47 -11.59 -5.70
C ALA A 172 15.65 -13.09 -5.46
N ASN A 173 16.37 -13.77 -6.35
CA ASN A 173 16.79 -15.14 -6.11
C ASN A 173 17.88 -15.07 -5.03
N PRO A 174 17.71 -15.67 -3.85
CA PRO A 174 18.85 -15.95 -2.99
C PRO A 174 19.58 -17.13 -3.63
N GLU A 175 20.50 -16.90 -4.58
CA GLU A 175 21.27 -18.03 -5.13
C GLU A 175 22.35 -18.47 -4.13
N ASP A 176 22.35 -19.80 -3.89
CA ASP A 176 23.44 -20.72 -3.54
C ASP A 176 24.60 -20.26 -2.63
#